data_AF-A0A3C0GFY4-F1
#
_entry.id   AF-A0A3C0GFY4-F1
#
_cell.length_a   1.000
_cell.length_b   1.000
_cell.length_c   1.000
_cell.angle_alpha   90.00
_cell.angle_beta   90.00
_cell.angle_gamma   90.00
#
_symmetry.space_group_name_H-M   'P 1'
#
loop_
_entity.id
_entity.type
_entity.pdbx_description
1 polymer ?
#
loop_
_entity_poly.entity_id
_entity_poly.type
_entity_poly.pdbx_seq_one_letter_code
_entity_poly.pdbx_strand_id
1 'polypeptide(L)' 'MNKEDIIKKIKEDTGCDEHEAESIFERALNDGIVKRHLNWNFIISMVIYITVLVTGMWALWRHL' A
#
# COMPACT_ATOMS: atom_id res chain seq x y z
N MET A 1 -1.36 11.37 -1.10
CA MET A 1 -2.76 11.64 -1.49
C MET A 1 -3.62 10.51 -0.95
N ASN A 2 -4.71 10.85 -0.28
CA ASN A 2 -5.58 9.86 0.35
C ASN A 2 -6.53 9.24 -0.69
N LYS A 3 -7.06 8.03 -0.43
CA LYS A 3 -7.97 7.32 -1.37
C LYS A 3 -9.19 8.19 -1.75
N GLU A 4 -9.71 8.93 -0.77
CA GLU A 4 -10.88 9.80 -0.93
C GLU A 4 -10.63 10.99 -1.87
N ASP A 5 -9.43 11.57 -1.86
CA ASP A 5 -9.08 12.69 -2.75
C ASP A 5 -9.04 12.27 -4.22
N ILE A 6 -8.62 11.03 -4.48
CA ILE A 6 -8.52 10.47 -5.83
C ILE A 6 -9.92 10.17 -6.37
N ILE A 7 -10.80 9.58 -5.55
CA ILE A 7 -12.19 9.31 -5.93
C ILE A 7 -12.94 10.62 -6.22
N LYS A 8 -12.72 11.65 -5.40
CA LYS A 8 -13.36 12.95 -5.60
C LYS A 8 -12.93 13.63 -6.91
N LYS A 9 -11.64 13.54 -7.25
CA LYS A 9 -11.12 14.03 -8.54
C LYS A 9 -11.70 13.29 -9.74
N ILE A 10 -11.79 11.97 -9.65
CA ILE A 10 -12.39 11.14 -10.71
C ILE A 10 -13.88 11.47 -10.91
N LYS A 11 -14.60 11.74 -9.82
CA LYS A 11 -16.00 12.17 -9.84
C LYS A 11 -16.17 13.54 -10.51
N GLU A 12 -15.31 14.51 -10.20
CA GLU A 12 -15.34 15.85 -10.81
C GLU A 12 -14.97 15.83 -12.30
N ASP A 13 -14.00 15.01 -12.71
CA ASP A 13 -13.56 14.93 -14.12
C ASP A 13 -14.49 14.10 -15.01
N THR A 14 -15.20 13.12 -14.45
CA THR A 14 -15.98 12.13 -15.25
C THR A 14 -17.50 12.23 -15.05
N GLY A 15 -17.97 12.87 -13.97
CA GLY A 15 -19.40 12.99 -13.64
C GLY A 15 -20.09 11.68 -13.22
N CYS A 16 -19.31 10.64 -12.90
CA CYS A 16 -19.83 9.32 -12.53
C CYS A 16 -20.37 9.26 -11.10
N ASP A 17 -21.30 8.34 -10.86
CA ASP A 17 -21.82 8.02 -9.53
C ASP A 17 -20.71 7.42 -8.64
N GLU A 18 -20.84 7.53 -7.32
CA GLU A 18 -19.81 7.12 -6.34
C GLU A 18 -19.50 5.62 -6.44
N HIS A 19 -20.52 4.81 -6.76
CA HIS A 19 -20.38 3.38 -7.03
C HIS A 19 -19.63 3.07 -8.33
N GLU A 20 -19.84 3.86 -9.39
CA GLU A 20 -19.11 3.68 -10.64
C GLU A 20 -17.64 4.09 -10.48
N ALA A 21 -17.37 5.19 -9.78
CA ALA A 21 -16.02 5.67 -9.52
C ALA A 21 -15.20 4.64 -8.73
N GLU A 22 -15.80 3.98 -7.73
CA GLU A 22 -15.11 2.93 -6.97
C GLU A 22 -14.83 1.70 -7.83
N SER A 23 -15.77 1.30 -8.70
CA SER A 23 -15.58 0.16 -9.62
C SER A 23 -14.48 0.42 -10.67
N ILE A 24 -14.37 1.65 -11.17
CA ILE A 24 -13.32 2.07 -12.12
C ILE A 24 -11.97 2.10 -11.40
N PHE A 25 -11.93 2.60 -10.17
CA PHE A 25 -10.72 2.61 -9.36
C PHE A 25 -10.23 1.19 -9.04
N GLU A 26 -11.15 0.28 -8.70
CA GLU A 26 -10.84 -1.12 -8.40
C GLU A 26 -10.37 -1.87 -9.66
N ARG A 27 -11.01 -1.67 -10.81
CA ARG A 27 -10.53 -2.18 -12.10
C ARG A 27 -9.17 -1.62 -12.48
N ALA A 28 -8.93 -0.33 -12.30
CA ALA A 28 -7.64 0.30 -12.63
C ALA A 28 -6.50 -0.16 -11.70
N LEU A 29 -6.83 -0.53 -10.45
CA LEU A 29 -5.89 -1.20 -9.53
C LEU A 29 -5.60 -2.64 -9.98
N ASN A 30 -6.61 -3.39 -10.44
CA ASN A 30 -6.48 -4.79 -10.84
C ASN A 30 -5.76 -4.95 -12.19
N ASP A 31 -6.02 -4.04 -13.14
CA ASP A 31 -5.32 -3.95 -14.44
C ASP A 31 -3.90 -3.39 -14.33
N GLY A 32 -3.47 -2.95 -13.14
CA GLY A 32 -2.12 -2.44 -12.89
C GLY A 32 -1.83 -1.06 -13.52
N ILE A 33 -2.86 -0.41 -14.08
CA ILE A 33 -2.81 0.97 -14.61
C ILE A 33 -2.53 1.94 -13.45
N VAL A 34 -3.12 1.69 -12.28
CA VAL A 34 -2.82 2.37 -11.03
C VAL A 34 -1.88 1.47 -10.23
N LYS A 35 -0.57 1.70 -10.34
CA LYS A 35 0.38 1.11 -9.40
C LYS A 35 0.01 1.58 -8.00
N ARG A 36 -0.41 0.64 -7.12
CA ARG A 36 -0.36 0.87 -5.67
C ARG A 36 1.02 1.45 -5.40
N HIS A 37 1.07 2.69 -4.95
CA HIS A 37 2.28 3.27 -4.38
C HIS A 37 2.55 2.49 -3.09
N LEU A 38 3.09 1.28 -3.24
CA LEU A 38 3.67 0.53 -2.14
C LEU A 38 4.72 1.47 -1.56
N ASN A 39 4.50 1.84 -0.30
CA ASN A 39 5.44 2.69 0.39
C ASN A 39 6.71 1.86 0.61
N TRP A 40 7.63 1.92 -0.35
CA TRP A 40 8.89 1.18 -0.32
C TRP A 40 9.66 1.47 0.96
N ASN A 41 9.53 2.68 1.51
CA ASN A 41 10.10 3.02 2.80
C ASN A 41 9.51 2.17 3.93
N PHE A 42 8.18 1.97 3.94
CA PHE A 42 7.51 1.08 4.90
C PHE A 42 7.96 -0.37 4.76
N ILE A 43 8.08 -0.87 3.53
CA ILE A 43 8.54 -2.24 3.27
C ILE A 43 9.97 -2.43 3.76
N ILE A 44 10.87 -1.50 3.42
CA ILE A 44 12.27 -1.54 3.83
C ILE A 44 12.38 -1.46 5.36
N SER A 45 11.64 -0.55 6.00
CA SER A 45 11.61 -0.47 7.47
C SER A 45 11.14 -1.78 8.10
N MET A 46 10.09 -2.40 7.57
CA MET A 46 9.59 -3.69 8.06
C MET A 46 10.65 -4.79 7.95
N VAL A 47 11.36 -4.87 6.83
CA VAL A 47 12.45 -5.84 6.63
C VAL A 47 13.60 -5.62 7.62
N ILE A 48 13.99 -4.37 7.87
CA ILE A 48 15.02 -4.03 8.85
C ILE A 48 14.59 -4.50 10.25
N TYR A 49 13.37 -4.18 10.68
CA TYR A 49 12.85 -4.61 11.97
C TYR A 49 12.84 -6.13 12.12
N ILE A 50 12.38 -6.85 11.10
CA ILE A 50 12.39 -8.33 11.10
C ILE A 50 13.82 -8.85 11.23
N THR A 51 14.76 -8.27 10.48
CA THR A 51 16.18 -8.69 10.53
C THR A 51 16.75 -8.49 11.92
N VAL A 52 16.54 -7.32 12.55
CA VAL A 52 17.00 -7.04 13.91
C VAL A 52 16.41 -8.03 14.93
N LEU A 53 15.10 -8.33 14.82
CA LEU A 53 14.44 -9.30 15.70
C LEU A 53 15.03 -10.70 15.54
N VAL A 54 15.22 -11.16 14.30
CA VAL A 54 15.78 -12.49 14.01
C VAL A 54 17.23 -12.57 14.53
N THR A 55 18.05 -11.55 14.28
CA THR A 55 19.44 -11.52 14.76
C THR A 55 19.49 -11.46 16.29
N GLY A 56 18.65 -10.66 16.93
CA GLY A 56 18.57 -10.58 18.39
C GLY A 56 18.12 -11.90 19.02
N MET A 57 17.09 -12.53 18.46
CA MET A 57 16.59 -13.84 18.91
C MET A 57 17.65 -14.93 18.72
N TRP A 58 18.38 -14.91 17.60
CA TRP A 58 19.48 -15.84 17.36
C TRP A 58 20.64 -15.65 18.34
N ALA A 59 21.01 -14.41 18.64
CA ALA A 59 22.05 -14.10 19.61
C ALA A 59 21.67 -14.57 21.02
N LEU A 60 20.41 -14.36 21.43
CA LEU A 60 19.87 -14.88 22.67
C LEU A 60 19.90 -16.41 22.70
N TRP A 61 19.51 -17.08 21.61
CA TRP A 61 19.52 -18.53 21.53
C TRP A 61 20.92 -19.13 21.56
N ARG A 62 21.93 -18.43 21.02
CA ARG A 62 23.34 -18.86 21.07
C ARG A 62 23.98 -18.69 22.45
N HIS A 63 23.47 -17.77 23.26
CA HIS A 63 23.98 -17.53 24.62
C HIS A 63 23.29 -18.43 25.67
N LEU A 64 22.14 -19.00 25.34
CA LEU A 64 21.42 -19.99 26.14
C LEU A 64 22.01 -21.39 25.95
#